data_AF-A0A4Q0I3C1-F1
#
_entry.id   AF-A0A4Q0I3C1-F1
#
_cell.length_a   1.000
_cell.length_b   1.000
_cell.length_c   1.000
_cell.angle_alpha   90.00
_cell.angle_beta   90.00
_cell.angle_gamma   90.00
#
_symmetry.space_group_name_H-M   'P 1'
#
loop_
_entity.id
_entity.type
_entity.pdbx_description
1 polymer ?
#
loop_
_entity_poly.entity_id
_entity_poly.type
_entity_poly.pdbx_seq_one_letter_code
_entity_poly.pdbx_strand_id
1 'polypeptide(L)'
;MFFESYKSILYSDTQVPDIFITEYMPLLSSDSVKVYLYCLFLSKHNKSASTEEFAKSLGLEVTKVKECLAQLENLGVLSWKENGLVLHDLKEKEIKKMYRLKTTSTPEEAVSNCEKNKKRNEIIYTINNTFFQGIMSPSWYTDIDTWFDRYKFDEDVMLALFQYCFDQKGLVKPYIEKVAENWKNRNIKNSFDLDNYSIEYKKFKDVRSAIVKKLKLGRNLTEFEEEYVEKWVMDYGYSIDTIELALKKTTSKTNPNFNYLDSIITDWHKNSLKTKEDIAVYETARRKKTSNKTSSVASAAVPQRGNFEQRKYEDGYLNSLYENA
;
A
#
# COMPACT_ATOMS: atom_id res chain seq x y z
N MET A 1 32.20 -23.55 49.69
CA MET A 1 32.43 -24.51 48.58
C MET A 1 32.53 -23.69 47.30
N PHE A 2 33.74 -23.52 46.76
CA PHE A 2 33.94 -22.80 45.49
C PHE A 2 33.87 -23.83 44.36
N PHE A 3 32.94 -23.63 43.44
CA PHE A 3 32.84 -24.45 42.24
C PHE A 3 33.59 -23.73 41.14
N GLU A 4 34.74 -24.25 40.72
CA GLU A 4 35.45 -23.75 39.55
C GLU A 4 34.76 -24.24 38.27
N SER A 5 34.49 -23.29 37.36
CA SER A 5 34.04 -23.60 36.02
C SER A 5 35.15 -24.33 35.26
N TYR A 6 34.92 -25.59 34.89
CA TYR A 6 35.85 -26.47 34.17
C TYR A 6 36.25 -25.97 32.76
N LYS A 7 35.61 -24.92 32.22
CA LYS A 7 35.88 -24.43 30.86
C LYS A 7 36.74 -23.17 30.88
N SER A 8 37.97 -23.29 30.38
CA SER A 8 38.84 -22.15 30.00
C SER A 8 38.08 -21.17 29.09
N ILE A 9 38.46 -19.89 29.13
CA ILE A 9 37.94 -18.84 28.22
C ILE A 9 37.99 -19.27 26.74
N LEU A 10 38.97 -20.12 26.39
CA LEU A 10 39.15 -20.70 25.06
C LEU A 10 37.96 -21.55 24.58
N TYR A 11 37.13 -22.05 25.48
CA TYR A 11 35.95 -22.88 25.19
C TYR A 11 34.64 -22.22 25.66
N SER A 12 34.66 -20.89 25.85
CA SER A 12 33.52 -20.12 26.37
C SER A 12 32.75 -19.45 25.22
N ASP A 13 31.46 -19.76 25.09
CA ASP A 13 30.58 -19.13 24.09
C ASP A 13 29.70 -18.03 24.71
N THR A 14 29.50 -16.92 24.00
CA THR A 14 28.53 -15.89 24.40
C THR A 14 27.23 -16.11 23.63
N GLN A 15 26.18 -16.56 24.33
CA GLN A 15 24.89 -16.86 23.72
C GLN A 15 24.10 -15.58 23.46
N VAL A 16 23.54 -15.46 22.27
CA VAL A 16 22.71 -14.31 21.86
C VAL A 16 21.28 -14.81 21.71
N PRO A 17 20.28 -14.20 22.37
CA PRO A 17 18.89 -14.60 22.20
C PRO A 17 18.42 -14.39 20.76
N ASP A 18 17.72 -15.37 20.18
CA ASP A 18 17.18 -15.24 18.81
C ASP A 18 16.24 -14.04 18.66
N ILE A 19 15.49 -13.71 19.72
CA ILE A 19 14.64 -12.51 19.79
C ILE A 19 15.46 -11.24 19.54
N PHE A 20 16.70 -11.17 20.02
CA PHE A 20 17.60 -10.05 19.72
C PHE A 20 17.89 -9.97 18.21
N ILE A 21 18.18 -11.11 17.60
CA ILE A 21 18.54 -11.22 16.17
C ILE A 21 17.34 -10.86 15.28
N THR A 22 16.14 -11.31 15.63
CA THR A 22 14.96 -11.13 14.78
C THR A 22 14.26 -9.78 14.98
N GLU A 23 14.20 -9.24 16.20
CA GLU A 23 13.49 -7.98 16.50
C GLU A 23 14.40 -6.75 16.56
N TYR A 24 15.56 -6.88 17.20
CA TYR A 24 16.36 -5.71 17.60
C TYR A 24 17.52 -5.46 16.64
N MET A 25 18.23 -6.50 16.21
CA MET A 25 19.39 -6.39 15.32
C MET A 25 19.09 -5.67 13.99
N PRO A 26 17.94 -5.88 13.30
CA PRO A 26 17.66 -5.18 12.04
C PRO A 26 17.46 -3.67 12.19
N LEU A 27 17.15 -3.21 13.41
CA LEU A 27 16.91 -1.80 13.74
C LEU A 27 18.18 -1.09 14.24
N LEU A 28 19.25 -1.84 14.48
CA LEU A 28 20.48 -1.36 15.11
C LEU A 28 21.59 -1.12 14.09
N SER A 29 22.47 -0.16 14.40
CA SER A 29 23.71 0.02 13.64
C SER A 29 24.69 -1.13 13.90
N SER A 30 25.61 -1.38 12.97
CA SER A 30 26.66 -2.39 13.14
C SER A 30 27.45 -2.20 14.44
N ASP A 31 27.75 -0.96 14.82
CA ASP A 31 28.48 -0.67 16.05
C ASP A 31 27.63 -0.91 17.29
N SER A 32 26.33 -0.61 17.25
CA SER A 32 25.41 -0.90 18.35
C SER A 32 25.27 -2.40 18.61
N VAL A 33 25.30 -3.22 17.54
CA VAL A 33 25.33 -4.70 17.66
C VAL A 33 26.63 -5.16 18.33
N LYS A 34 27.79 -4.63 17.91
CA LYS A 34 29.08 -4.96 18.54
C LYS A 34 29.09 -4.61 20.03
N VAL A 35 28.60 -3.42 20.38
CA VAL A 35 28.51 -2.95 21.77
C VAL A 35 27.62 -3.90 22.58
N TYR A 36 26.45 -4.31 22.07
CA TYR A 36 25.57 -5.24 22.76
C TYR A 36 26.20 -6.63 22.98
N LEU A 37 26.87 -7.19 21.97
CA LEU A 37 27.57 -8.48 22.10
C LEU A 37 28.68 -8.41 23.15
N TYR A 38 29.39 -7.29 23.21
CA TYR A 38 30.42 -7.07 24.22
C TYR A 38 29.82 -6.91 25.63
N CYS A 39 28.67 -6.23 25.76
CA CYS A 39 27.92 -6.20 27.02
C CYS A 39 27.52 -7.61 27.50
N LEU A 40 27.03 -8.47 26.60
CA LEU A 40 26.70 -9.86 26.94
C LEU A 40 27.93 -10.64 27.42
N PHE A 41 29.07 -10.46 26.75
CA PHE A 41 30.34 -11.08 27.14
C PHE A 41 30.79 -10.61 28.54
N LEU A 42 30.79 -9.30 28.79
CA LEU A 42 31.17 -8.75 30.09
C LEU A 42 30.22 -9.19 31.21
N SER A 43 28.91 -9.22 30.94
CA SER A 43 27.89 -9.70 31.88
C SER A 43 28.10 -11.17 32.23
N LYS A 44 28.41 -12.04 31.26
CA LYS A 44 28.70 -13.46 31.51
C LYS A 44 29.90 -13.66 32.44
N HIS A 45 30.93 -12.82 32.29
CA HIS A 45 32.15 -12.90 33.06
C HIS A 45 32.14 -12.04 34.34
N ASN A 46 31.00 -11.44 34.70
CA ASN A 46 30.82 -10.53 35.84
C ASN A 46 31.88 -9.41 35.87
N LYS A 47 32.19 -8.84 34.70
CA LYS A 47 33.13 -7.72 34.57
C LYS A 47 32.38 -6.42 34.33
N SER A 48 32.79 -5.36 35.02
CA SER A 48 32.41 -3.98 34.71
C SER A 48 33.43 -3.37 33.75
N ALA A 49 32.98 -2.50 32.84
CA ALA A 49 33.89 -1.72 32.01
C ALA A 49 33.41 -0.27 31.88
N SER A 50 34.35 0.67 31.81
CA SER A 50 34.04 2.09 31.59
C SER A 50 33.78 2.39 30.10
N THR A 51 33.18 3.54 29.78
CA THR A 51 32.94 3.95 28.39
C THR A 51 34.23 4.04 27.56
N GLU A 52 35.34 4.37 28.20
CA GLU A 52 36.68 4.45 27.59
C GLU A 52 37.26 3.07 27.31
N GLU A 53 37.00 2.09 28.18
CA GLU A 53 37.41 0.70 27.98
C GLU A 53 36.61 0.05 26.84
N PHE A 54 35.32 0.35 26.73
CA PHE A 54 34.50 -0.03 25.56
C PHE A 54 35.06 0.53 24.26
N ALA A 55 35.40 1.82 24.24
CA ALA A 55 35.99 2.48 23.07
C ALA A 55 37.31 1.83 22.66
N LYS A 56 38.18 1.55 23.63
CA LYS A 56 39.48 0.90 23.40
C LYS A 56 39.36 -0.56 22.95
N SER A 57 38.46 -1.34 23.54
CA SER A 57 38.32 -2.76 23.23
C SER A 57 37.63 -3.01 21.89
N LEU A 58 36.69 -2.13 21.51
CA LEU A 58 35.94 -2.23 20.26
C LEU A 58 36.55 -1.43 19.11
N GLY A 59 37.58 -0.63 19.37
CA GLY A 59 38.21 0.25 18.38
C GLY A 59 37.27 1.36 17.89
N LEU A 60 36.40 1.85 18.78
CA LEU A 60 35.39 2.86 18.49
C LEU A 60 35.71 4.18 19.20
N GLU A 61 35.14 5.28 18.71
CA GLU A 61 35.20 6.56 19.40
C GLU A 61 34.28 6.56 20.63
N VAL A 62 34.69 7.21 21.72
CA VAL A 62 33.91 7.27 22.98
C VAL A 62 32.52 7.89 22.77
N THR A 63 32.43 8.89 21.90
CA THR A 63 31.17 9.53 21.48
C THR A 63 30.23 8.50 20.85
N LYS A 64 30.75 7.69 19.92
CA LYS A 64 30.02 6.62 19.24
C LYS A 64 29.52 5.55 20.22
N VAL A 65 30.34 5.14 21.18
CA VAL A 65 29.95 4.17 22.21
C VAL A 65 28.77 4.70 23.04
N LYS A 66 28.80 5.98 23.43
CA LYS A 66 27.69 6.60 24.17
C LYS A 66 26.40 6.65 23.35
N GLU A 67 26.47 6.98 22.06
CA GLU A 67 25.33 6.93 21.15
C GLU A 67 24.74 5.52 21.04
N CYS A 68 25.59 4.50 20.89
CA CYS A 68 25.17 3.11 20.81
C CYS A 68 24.48 2.64 22.11
N LEU A 69 25.03 2.98 23.27
CA LEU A 69 24.43 2.66 24.57
C LEU A 69 23.07 3.34 24.74
N ALA A 70 22.94 4.61 24.36
CA ALA A 70 21.67 5.32 24.39
C ALA A 70 20.64 4.71 23.43
N GLN A 71 21.06 4.27 22.24
CA GLN A 71 20.17 3.58 21.29
C GLN A 71 19.63 2.26 21.87
N LEU A 72 20.50 1.46 22.52
CA LEU A 72 20.11 0.20 23.16
C LEU A 72 19.19 0.43 24.37
N GLU A 73 19.38 1.52 25.10
CA GLU A 73 18.50 1.95 26.18
C GLU A 73 17.12 2.36 25.66
N ASN A 74 17.06 3.15 24.58
CA ASN A 74 15.80 3.58 23.97
C ASN A 74 14.96 2.40 23.47
N LEU A 75 15.60 1.32 22.99
CA LEU A 75 14.92 0.07 22.62
C LEU A 75 14.54 -0.79 23.84
N GLY A 76 14.95 -0.39 25.04
CA GLY A 76 14.71 -1.09 26.30
C GLY A 76 15.37 -2.47 26.35
N VAL A 77 16.52 -2.62 25.67
CA VAL A 77 17.37 -3.83 25.73
C VAL A 77 18.24 -3.80 26.98
N LEU A 78 18.60 -2.60 27.43
CA LEU A 78 19.39 -2.35 28.63
C LEU A 78 18.88 -1.11 29.37
N SER A 79 19.30 -0.92 30.61
CA SER A 79 19.03 0.28 31.41
C SER A 79 20.22 0.67 32.28
N TRP A 80 20.36 1.97 32.53
CA TRP A 80 21.28 2.47 33.55
C TRP A 80 20.65 2.33 34.94
N LYS A 81 21.38 1.74 35.88
CA LYS A 81 21.10 1.80 37.32
C LYS A 81 22.23 2.52 38.04
N GLU A 82 21.97 2.93 39.29
CA GLU A 82 22.91 3.70 40.13
C GLU A 82 24.32 3.09 40.19
N ASN A 83 24.44 1.75 40.08
CA ASN A 83 25.70 1.02 40.16
C ASN A 83 26.14 0.35 38.84
N GLY A 84 25.59 0.75 37.69
CA GLY A 84 26.05 0.29 36.38
C GLY A 84 24.95 -0.09 35.38
N LEU A 85 25.36 -0.76 34.31
CA LEU A 85 24.52 -1.15 33.18
C LEU A 85 23.85 -2.50 33.44
N VAL A 86 22.53 -2.59 33.30
CA VAL A 86 21.78 -3.85 33.44
C VAL A 86 21.17 -4.25 32.10
N LEU A 87 21.49 -5.45 31.64
CA LEU A 87 20.84 -6.07 30.48
C LEU A 87 19.48 -6.65 30.89
N HIS A 88 18.45 -6.38 30.09
CA HIS A 88 17.13 -6.95 30.31
C HIS A 88 17.00 -8.32 29.64
N ASP A 89 16.30 -9.25 30.30
CA ASP A 89 15.92 -10.50 29.66
C ASP A 89 14.83 -10.25 28.61
N LEU A 90 15.25 -10.29 27.34
CA LEU A 90 14.37 -10.08 26.19
C LEU A 90 13.29 -11.16 26.09
N LYS A 91 13.57 -12.39 26.53
CA LYS A 91 12.57 -13.48 26.52
C LYS A 91 11.48 -13.19 27.53
N GLU A 92 11.87 -12.85 28.76
CA GLU A 92 10.92 -12.52 29.82
C GLU A 92 10.07 -11.28 29.46
N LYS A 93 10.68 -10.28 28.82
CA LYS A 93 9.99 -9.08 28.33
C LYS A 93 8.89 -9.42 27.32
N GLU A 94 9.19 -10.25 26.31
CA GLU A 94 8.20 -10.68 25.32
C GLU A 94 7.13 -11.59 25.94
N ILE A 95 7.50 -12.49 26.85
CA ILE A 95 6.55 -13.33 27.59
C ILE A 95 5.57 -12.45 28.39
N LYS A 96 6.06 -11.48 29.18
CA LYS A 96 5.20 -10.57 29.95
C LYS A 96 4.24 -9.77 29.06
N LYS A 97 4.68 -9.38 27.86
CA LYS A 97 3.84 -8.71 26.86
C LYS A 97 2.71 -9.62 26.37
N MET A 98 3.02 -10.87 26.02
CA MET A 98 2.02 -11.87 25.59
C MET A 98 1.01 -12.26 26.68
N TYR A 99 1.47 -12.48 27.91
CA TYR A 99 0.60 -12.98 28.99
C TYR A 99 -0.36 -11.92 29.54
N ARG A 100 0.03 -10.64 29.58
CA ARG A 100 -0.89 -9.55 29.99
C ARG A 100 -2.11 -9.41 29.08
N LEU A 101 -1.98 -9.73 27.80
CA LEU A 101 -3.07 -9.68 26.82
C LEU A 101 -4.12 -10.78 27.03
N LYS A 102 -3.76 -11.92 27.67
CA LYS A 102 -4.63 -13.10 27.78
C LYS A 102 -5.49 -13.15 29.05
N THR A 103 -5.30 -12.25 30.02
CA THR A 103 -5.93 -12.35 31.36
C THR A 103 -7.30 -11.64 31.47
N THR A 104 -7.89 -11.14 30.38
CA THR A 104 -9.12 -10.32 30.41
C THR A 104 -10.39 -11.01 29.94
N SER A 105 -10.43 -12.34 29.77
CA SER A 105 -11.61 -13.02 29.20
C SER A 105 -12.32 -13.97 30.18
N THR A 106 -13.64 -14.06 30.04
CA THR A 106 -14.54 -14.88 30.88
C THR A 106 -14.57 -16.36 30.43
N PRO A 107 -15.06 -17.31 31.27
CA PRO A 107 -15.03 -18.75 30.97
C PRO A 107 -15.79 -19.20 29.71
N GLU A 108 -16.89 -18.54 29.33
CA GLU A 108 -17.67 -18.86 28.12
C GLU A 108 -16.99 -18.33 26.84
N GLU A 109 -16.36 -17.16 26.91
CA GLU A 109 -15.50 -16.63 25.85
C GLU A 109 -14.28 -17.52 25.64
N ALA A 110 -13.75 -18.17 26.69
CA ALA A 110 -12.59 -19.05 26.60
C ALA A 110 -12.82 -20.26 25.67
N VAL A 111 -14.01 -20.87 25.67
CA VAL A 111 -14.30 -22.06 24.83
C VAL A 111 -14.52 -21.69 23.36
N SER A 112 -15.27 -20.62 23.08
CA SER A 112 -15.41 -20.09 21.69
C SER A 112 -14.07 -19.57 21.16
N ASN A 113 -13.25 -18.97 22.04
CA ASN A 113 -11.89 -18.58 21.71
C ASN A 113 -11.00 -19.79 21.47
N CYS A 114 -11.18 -20.95 22.12
CA CYS A 114 -10.32 -22.11 21.88
C CYS A 114 -10.36 -22.60 20.42
N GLU A 115 -11.53 -22.75 19.81
CA GLU A 115 -11.64 -23.18 18.41
C GLU A 115 -11.16 -22.11 17.43
N LYS A 116 -11.55 -20.85 17.65
CA LYS A 116 -11.09 -19.71 16.83
C LYS A 116 -9.58 -19.51 16.95
N ASN A 117 -9.02 -19.63 18.15
CA ASN A 117 -7.58 -19.54 18.39
C ASN A 117 -6.85 -20.72 17.75
N LYS A 118 -7.46 -21.92 17.68
CA LYS A 118 -6.84 -23.06 17.00
C LYS A 118 -6.68 -22.78 15.50
N LYS A 119 -7.73 -22.34 14.81
CA LYS A 119 -7.67 -21.97 13.39
C LYS A 119 -6.73 -20.78 13.13
N ARG A 120 -6.80 -19.75 13.98
CA ARG A 120 -5.86 -18.61 13.92
C ARG A 120 -4.41 -19.07 14.09
N ASN A 121 -4.12 -19.93 15.05
CA ASN A 121 -2.77 -20.47 15.26
C ASN A 121 -2.29 -21.31 14.07
N GLU A 122 -3.16 -22.10 13.43
CA GLU A 122 -2.85 -22.85 12.21
C GLU A 122 -2.49 -21.91 11.04
N ILE A 123 -3.22 -20.81 10.87
CA ILE A 123 -2.89 -19.79 9.86
C ILE A 123 -1.61 -19.05 10.20
N ILE A 124 -1.40 -18.64 11.45
CA ILE A 124 -0.17 -17.98 11.89
C ILE A 124 1.04 -18.89 11.66
N TYR A 125 0.90 -20.19 11.93
CA TYR A 125 1.91 -21.19 11.63
C TYR A 125 2.18 -21.31 10.12
N THR A 126 1.12 -21.31 9.31
CA THR A 126 1.23 -21.33 7.84
C THR A 126 1.93 -20.08 7.33
N ILE A 127 1.56 -18.89 7.82
CA ILE A 127 2.19 -17.61 7.49
C ILE A 127 3.69 -17.64 7.85
N ASN A 128 4.03 -18.12 9.05
CA ASN A 128 5.41 -18.25 9.50
C ASN A 128 6.25 -19.11 8.53
N ASN A 129 5.74 -20.29 8.17
CA ASN A 129 6.49 -21.21 7.31
C ASN A 129 6.56 -20.75 5.85
N THR A 130 5.46 -20.21 5.31
CA THR A 130 5.38 -19.81 3.91
C THR A 130 6.16 -18.53 3.63
N PHE A 131 6.04 -17.52 4.51
CA PHE A 131 6.60 -16.19 4.21
C PHE A 131 7.83 -15.82 5.03
N PHE A 132 8.02 -16.42 6.20
CA PHE A 132 9.14 -16.15 7.10
C PHE A 132 10.09 -17.35 7.24
N GLN A 133 9.91 -18.40 6.43
CA GLN A 133 10.74 -19.62 6.44
C GLN A 133 10.82 -20.29 7.82
N GLY A 134 9.79 -20.12 8.65
CA GLY A 134 9.72 -20.66 10.01
C GLY A 134 10.35 -19.76 11.09
N ILE A 135 10.96 -18.63 10.72
CA ILE A 135 11.68 -17.72 11.62
C ILE A 135 10.98 -16.36 11.69
N MET A 136 9.71 -16.36 12.10
CA MET A 136 8.94 -15.15 12.35
C MET A 136 9.24 -14.57 13.73
N SER A 137 9.37 -13.26 13.79
CA SER A 137 9.67 -12.52 15.02
C SER A 137 8.47 -12.50 15.99
N PRO A 138 8.65 -12.57 17.32
CA PRO A 138 7.55 -12.57 18.31
C PRO A 138 6.52 -11.44 18.17
N SER A 139 6.94 -10.24 17.76
CA SER A 139 6.08 -9.07 17.55
C SER A 139 5.06 -9.29 16.44
N TRP A 140 5.40 -10.06 15.41
CA TRP A 140 4.47 -10.39 14.33
C TRP A 140 3.30 -11.22 14.83
N TYR A 141 3.51 -12.15 15.76
CA TYR A 141 2.42 -12.92 16.35
C TYR A 141 1.41 -11.99 17.05
N THR A 142 1.91 -11.03 17.83
CA THR A 142 1.04 -10.05 18.50
C THR A 142 0.31 -9.11 17.54
N ASP A 143 0.98 -8.71 16.46
CA ASP A 143 0.39 -7.82 15.46
C ASP A 143 -0.67 -8.54 14.62
N ILE A 144 -0.40 -9.79 14.21
CA ILE A 144 -1.35 -10.62 13.46
C ILE A 144 -2.60 -10.88 14.31
N ASP A 145 -2.45 -11.22 15.59
CA ASP A 145 -3.59 -11.36 16.51
C ASP A 145 -4.41 -10.06 16.59
N THR A 146 -3.73 -8.92 16.73
CA THR A 146 -4.37 -7.60 16.77
C THR A 146 -5.10 -7.29 15.46
N TRP A 147 -4.55 -7.69 14.31
CA TRP A 147 -5.15 -7.49 13.00
C TRP A 147 -6.39 -8.37 12.78
N PHE A 148 -6.37 -9.63 13.22
CA PHE A 148 -7.57 -10.48 13.22
C PHE A 148 -8.72 -9.80 13.98
N ASP A 149 -8.43 -9.19 15.13
CA ASP A 149 -9.44 -8.55 15.95
C ASP A 149 -9.87 -7.17 15.43
N ARG A 150 -8.94 -6.39 14.85
CA ARG A 150 -9.18 -5.04 14.30
C ARG A 150 -9.94 -5.09 12.97
N TYR A 151 -9.56 -5.99 12.07
CA TYR A 151 -10.10 -6.06 10.72
C TYR A 151 -11.25 -7.07 10.58
N LYS A 152 -11.36 -8.02 11.54
CA LYS A 152 -12.38 -9.09 11.52
C LYS A 152 -12.35 -9.89 10.21
N PHE A 153 -11.15 -10.13 9.69
CA PHE A 153 -10.91 -10.99 8.55
C PHE A 153 -11.00 -12.46 8.97
N ASP A 154 -11.54 -13.27 8.07
CA ASP A 154 -11.44 -14.72 8.16
C ASP A 154 -10.01 -15.19 7.88
N GLU A 155 -9.74 -16.42 8.26
CA GLU A 155 -8.45 -17.10 8.15
C GLU A 155 -7.85 -17.02 6.74
N ASP A 156 -8.67 -17.33 5.72
CA ASP A 156 -8.26 -17.34 4.32
C ASP A 156 -7.91 -15.94 3.81
N VAL A 157 -8.67 -14.93 4.24
CA VAL A 157 -8.44 -13.53 3.86
C VAL A 157 -7.14 -13.04 4.45
N MET A 158 -6.82 -13.46 5.68
CA MET A 158 -5.57 -13.09 6.31
C MET A 158 -4.36 -13.72 5.63
N LEU A 159 -4.45 -14.98 5.23
CA LEU A 159 -3.40 -15.62 4.44
C LEU A 159 -3.19 -14.92 3.09
N ALA A 160 -4.28 -14.59 2.40
CA ALA A 160 -4.23 -13.89 1.13
C ALA A 160 -3.69 -12.46 1.22
N LEU A 161 -3.95 -11.76 2.33
CA LEU A 161 -3.36 -10.44 2.61
C LEU A 161 -1.83 -10.51 2.61
N PHE A 162 -1.26 -11.51 3.29
CA PHE A 162 0.18 -11.72 3.31
C PHE A 162 0.72 -12.11 1.94
N GLN A 163 0.04 -13.00 1.22
CA GLN A 163 0.41 -13.37 -0.15
C GLN A 163 0.46 -12.14 -1.07
N TYR A 164 -0.60 -11.32 -1.05
CA TYR A 164 -0.68 -10.11 -1.86
C TYR A 164 0.45 -9.12 -1.52
N CYS A 165 0.74 -8.93 -0.24
CA CYS A 165 1.80 -8.01 0.17
C CYS A 165 3.19 -8.52 -0.24
N PHE A 166 3.43 -9.83 -0.08
CA PHE A 166 4.65 -10.50 -0.49
C PHE A 166 4.92 -10.33 -1.99
N ASP A 167 3.92 -10.56 -2.84
CA ASP A 167 4.05 -10.48 -4.30
C ASP A 167 4.31 -9.06 -4.84
N GLN A 168 3.88 -8.02 -4.12
CA GLN A 168 3.97 -6.64 -4.60
C GLN A 168 5.21 -5.89 -4.09
N LYS A 169 5.39 -5.82 -2.76
CA LYS A 169 6.39 -4.94 -2.11
C LYS A 169 7.10 -5.59 -0.92
N GLY A 170 6.89 -6.89 -0.69
CA GLY A 170 7.41 -7.59 0.49
C GLY A 170 6.61 -7.32 1.77
N LEU A 171 7.03 -7.97 2.87
CA LEU A 171 6.30 -7.98 4.14
C LEU A 171 6.74 -6.85 5.08
N VAL A 172 6.24 -5.65 4.82
CA VAL A 172 6.48 -4.47 5.67
C VAL A 172 5.19 -4.09 6.41
N LYS A 173 5.22 -4.04 7.75
CA LYS A 173 4.02 -3.86 8.60
C LYS A 173 3.14 -2.66 8.19
N PRO A 174 3.66 -1.42 8.03
CA PRO A 174 2.85 -0.29 7.57
C PRO A 174 2.14 -0.51 6.21
N TYR A 175 2.77 -1.26 5.31
CA TYR A 175 2.17 -1.56 4.01
C TYR A 175 1.04 -2.56 4.14
N ILE A 176 1.24 -3.63 4.92
CA ILE A 176 0.21 -4.63 5.21
C ILE A 176 -1.00 -3.97 5.87
N GLU A 177 -0.79 -3.10 6.86
CA GLU A 177 -1.87 -2.36 7.53
C GLU A 177 -2.66 -1.50 6.54
N LYS A 178 -1.98 -0.81 5.61
CA LYS A 178 -2.66 0.00 4.59
C LYS A 178 -3.51 -0.85 3.63
N VAL A 179 -3.02 -2.02 3.23
CA VAL A 179 -3.78 -2.95 2.37
C VAL A 179 -4.97 -3.52 3.15
N ALA A 180 -4.76 -3.90 4.42
CA ALA A 180 -5.82 -4.39 5.30
C ALA A 180 -6.91 -3.33 5.54
N GLU A 181 -6.53 -2.07 5.77
CA GLU A 181 -7.46 -0.94 5.88
C GLU A 181 -8.32 -0.81 4.62
N ASN A 182 -7.68 -0.92 3.44
CA ASN A 182 -8.39 -0.84 2.15
C ASN A 182 -9.40 -1.98 1.99
N TRP A 183 -9.00 -3.22 2.28
CA TRP A 183 -9.88 -4.39 2.18
C TRP A 183 -11.04 -4.31 3.17
N LYS A 184 -10.79 -3.86 4.40
CA LYS A 184 -11.84 -3.60 5.40
C LYS A 184 -12.83 -2.53 4.93
N ASN A 185 -12.35 -1.42 4.36
CA ASN A 185 -13.21 -0.36 3.85
C ASN A 185 -14.11 -0.82 2.69
N ARG A 186 -13.66 -1.83 1.94
CA ARG A 186 -14.45 -2.51 0.91
C ARG A 186 -15.36 -3.63 1.46
N ASN A 187 -15.45 -3.77 2.78
CA ASN A 187 -16.22 -4.81 3.49
C ASN A 187 -15.81 -6.25 3.16
N ILE A 188 -14.57 -6.48 2.72
CA ILE A 188 -14.05 -7.83 2.46
C ILE A 188 -13.76 -8.49 3.80
N LYS A 189 -14.48 -9.56 4.14
CA LYS A 189 -14.28 -10.29 5.41
C LYS A 189 -14.02 -11.76 5.23
N ASN A 190 -14.67 -12.39 4.25
CA ASN A 190 -14.58 -13.83 4.01
C ASN A 190 -13.93 -14.14 2.65
N SER A 191 -13.61 -15.41 2.44
CA SER A 191 -13.00 -15.93 1.21
C SER A 191 -13.84 -15.60 -0.05
N PHE A 192 -15.16 -15.64 0.06
CA PHE A 192 -16.06 -15.32 -1.07
C PHE A 192 -15.99 -13.83 -1.46
N ASP A 193 -15.96 -12.91 -0.50
CA ASP A 193 -15.78 -11.48 -0.76
C ASP A 193 -14.42 -11.21 -1.41
N LEU A 194 -13.38 -11.92 -0.96
CA LEU A 194 -12.03 -11.78 -1.49
C LEU A 194 -11.92 -12.32 -2.92
N ASP A 195 -12.56 -13.45 -3.23
CA ASP A 195 -12.59 -14.01 -4.58
C ASP A 195 -13.30 -13.05 -5.55
N ASN A 196 -14.44 -12.50 -5.14
CA ASN A 196 -15.15 -11.48 -5.93
C ASN A 196 -14.26 -10.26 -6.18
N TYR A 197 -13.63 -9.74 -5.12
CA TYR A 197 -12.69 -8.63 -5.24
C TYR A 197 -11.50 -8.97 -6.15
N SER A 198 -10.94 -10.18 -6.04
CA SER A 198 -9.80 -10.60 -6.86
C SER A 198 -10.17 -10.69 -8.34
N ILE A 199 -11.36 -11.18 -8.65
CA ILE A 199 -11.92 -11.22 -10.01
C ILE A 199 -12.10 -9.79 -10.54
N GLU A 200 -12.69 -8.91 -9.75
CA GLU A 200 -12.91 -7.50 -10.09
C GLU A 200 -11.60 -6.73 -10.28
N TYR A 201 -10.66 -6.88 -9.35
CA TYR A 201 -9.36 -6.24 -9.40
C TYR A 201 -8.53 -6.72 -10.60
N LYS A 202 -8.64 -8.00 -10.97
CA LYS A 202 -8.01 -8.52 -12.19
C LYS A 202 -8.59 -7.85 -13.43
N LYS A 203 -9.92 -7.72 -13.53
CA LYS A 203 -10.57 -6.99 -14.63
C LYS A 203 -10.09 -5.54 -14.69
N PHE A 204 -10.02 -4.85 -13.56
CA PHE A 204 -9.50 -3.49 -13.45
C PHE A 204 -8.06 -3.39 -13.97
N LYS A 205 -7.17 -4.30 -13.55
CA LYS A 205 -5.78 -4.34 -13.98
C LYS A 205 -5.62 -4.60 -15.48
N ASP A 206 -6.41 -5.52 -16.02
CA ASP A 206 -6.39 -5.85 -17.45
C ASP A 206 -6.86 -4.65 -18.29
N VAL A 207 -7.92 -3.96 -17.86
CA VAL A 207 -8.42 -2.74 -18.49
C VAL A 207 -7.38 -1.62 -18.42
N ARG A 208 -6.80 -1.37 -17.24
CA ARG A 208 -5.73 -0.39 -17.06
C ARG A 208 -4.57 -0.64 -18.02
N SER A 209 -4.11 -1.88 -18.10
CA SER A 209 -3.02 -2.29 -18.99
C SER A 209 -3.38 -2.05 -20.47
N ALA A 210 -4.61 -2.41 -20.87
CA ALA A 210 -5.11 -2.17 -22.21
C ALA A 210 -5.15 -0.67 -22.56
N ILE A 211 -5.58 0.19 -21.63
CA ILE A 211 -5.62 1.65 -21.82
C ILE A 211 -4.21 2.20 -22.00
N VAL A 212 -3.28 1.88 -21.10
CA VAL A 212 -1.87 2.34 -21.17
C VAL A 212 -1.24 1.92 -22.50
N LYS A 213 -1.44 0.66 -22.91
CA LYS A 213 -0.89 0.13 -24.16
C LYS A 213 -1.51 0.78 -25.40
N LYS A 214 -2.84 0.94 -25.45
CA LYS A 214 -3.54 1.48 -26.64
C LYS A 214 -3.38 2.99 -26.79
N LEU A 215 -3.29 3.72 -25.68
CA LEU A 215 -3.00 5.16 -25.68
C LEU A 215 -1.49 5.45 -25.78
N LYS A 216 -0.63 4.42 -25.78
CA LYS A 216 0.84 4.53 -25.81
C LYS A 216 1.37 5.46 -24.72
N LEU A 217 0.78 5.38 -23.52
CA LEU A 217 1.22 6.17 -22.39
C LEU A 217 2.57 5.62 -21.90
N GLY A 218 3.63 6.42 -21.99
CA GLY A 218 4.94 6.10 -21.43
C GLY A 218 5.00 6.18 -19.89
N ARG A 219 3.83 6.24 -19.24
CA ARG A 219 3.66 6.39 -17.79
C ARG A 219 2.49 5.54 -17.31
N ASN A 220 2.46 5.28 -16.01
CA ASN A 220 1.28 4.75 -15.34
C ASN A 220 0.14 5.78 -15.33
N LEU A 221 -1.09 5.28 -15.14
CA LEU A 221 -2.25 6.13 -14.92
C LEU A 221 -2.08 6.97 -13.64
N THR A 222 -2.60 8.19 -13.65
CA THR A 222 -2.72 9.01 -12.44
C THR A 222 -3.85 8.48 -11.54
N GLU A 223 -3.89 8.90 -10.28
CA GLU A 223 -4.95 8.52 -9.34
C GLU A 223 -6.35 8.88 -9.88
N PHE A 224 -6.51 10.09 -10.43
CA PHE A 224 -7.76 10.49 -11.09
C PHE A 224 -8.11 9.65 -12.33
N GLU A 225 -7.11 9.21 -13.10
CA GLU A 225 -7.33 8.32 -14.25
C GLU A 225 -7.72 6.90 -13.79
N GLU A 226 -7.15 6.42 -12.68
CA GLU A 226 -7.52 5.15 -12.06
C GLU A 226 -8.94 5.16 -11.51
N GLU A 227 -9.40 6.26 -10.91
CA GLU A 227 -10.79 6.42 -10.44
C GLU A 227 -11.81 6.24 -11.58
N TYR A 228 -11.53 6.80 -12.78
CA TYR A 228 -12.39 6.58 -13.94
C TYR A 228 -12.44 5.10 -14.34
N VAL A 229 -11.29 4.41 -14.35
CA VAL A 229 -11.23 2.99 -14.69
C VAL A 229 -11.95 2.15 -13.66
N GLU A 230 -11.82 2.48 -12.37
CA GLU A 230 -12.52 1.81 -11.28
C GLU A 230 -14.03 1.98 -11.44
N LYS A 231 -14.51 3.20 -11.69
CA LYS A 231 -15.91 3.48 -11.98
C LYS A 231 -16.44 2.67 -13.17
N TRP A 232 -15.68 2.54 -14.26
CA TRP A 232 -16.16 1.79 -15.44
C TRP A 232 -16.25 0.28 -15.19
N VAL A 233 -15.31 -0.27 -14.43
CA VAL A 233 -15.23 -1.72 -14.20
C VAL A 233 -16.11 -2.16 -13.03
N MET A 234 -16.11 -1.40 -11.93
CA MET A 234 -16.80 -1.76 -10.69
C MET A 234 -18.24 -1.24 -10.68
N ASP A 235 -18.46 0.07 -10.91
CA ASP A 235 -19.80 0.65 -10.81
C ASP A 235 -20.66 0.33 -12.02
N TYR A 236 -20.11 0.50 -13.23
CA TYR A 236 -20.84 0.28 -14.48
C TYR A 236 -20.85 -1.19 -14.90
N GLY A 237 -19.94 -2.01 -14.38
CA GLY A 237 -19.82 -3.43 -14.69
C GLY A 237 -19.38 -3.72 -16.12
N TYR A 238 -18.64 -2.81 -16.76
CA TYR A 238 -18.22 -3.00 -18.15
C TYR A 238 -17.09 -4.02 -18.29
N SER A 239 -17.24 -4.92 -19.27
CA SER A 239 -16.18 -5.84 -19.68
C SER A 239 -15.05 -5.10 -20.39
N ILE A 240 -13.83 -5.67 -20.33
CA ILE A 240 -12.65 -5.17 -21.07
C ILE A 240 -12.96 -4.89 -22.53
N ASP A 241 -13.67 -5.84 -23.12
CA ASP A 241 -14.22 -5.86 -24.46
C ASP A 241 -15.02 -4.60 -24.85
N THR A 242 -15.82 -4.08 -23.93
CA THR A 242 -16.62 -2.88 -24.12
C THR A 242 -15.74 -1.63 -24.05
N ILE A 243 -14.83 -1.60 -23.09
CA ILE A 243 -13.88 -0.49 -22.90
C ILE A 243 -12.90 -0.42 -24.08
N GLU A 244 -12.50 -1.56 -24.66
CA GLU A 244 -11.70 -1.60 -25.88
C GLU A 244 -12.38 -0.94 -27.08
N LEU A 245 -13.70 -1.07 -27.18
CA LEU A 245 -14.50 -0.42 -28.23
C LEU A 245 -14.49 1.11 -28.04
N ALA A 246 -14.61 1.57 -26.79
CA ALA A 246 -14.51 3.00 -26.46
C ALA A 246 -13.10 3.54 -26.74
N LEU A 247 -12.06 2.76 -26.41
CA LEU A 247 -10.66 3.09 -26.70
C LEU A 247 -10.41 3.22 -28.21
N LYS A 248 -10.91 2.31 -29.03
CA LYS A 248 -10.78 2.37 -30.50
C LYS A 248 -11.37 3.66 -31.09
N LYS A 249 -12.48 4.15 -30.53
CA LYS A 249 -13.08 5.42 -30.94
C LYS A 249 -12.28 6.63 -30.47
N THR A 250 -11.71 6.54 -29.27
CA THR A 250 -10.91 7.62 -28.69
C THR A 250 -9.59 7.78 -29.45
N THR A 251 -8.93 6.69 -29.81
CA THR A 251 -7.68 6.71 -30.61
C THR A 251 -7.89 7.09 -32.07
N SER A 252 -9.11 7.03 -32.60
CA SER A 252 -9.43 7.52 -33.95
C SER A 252 -9.45 9.05 -34.04
N LYS A 253 -9.40 9.77 -32.91
CA LYS A 253 -9.25 11.23 -32.88
C LYS A 253 -7.77 11.62 -32.83
N THR A 254 -7.45 12.77 -33.42
CA THR A 254 -6.09 13.32 -33.50
C THR A 254 -5.45 13.59 -32.12
N ASN A 255 -6.24 13.80 -31.06
CA ASN A 255 -5.75 13.96 -29.70
C ASN A 255 -6.64 13.19 -28.69
N PRO A 256 -6.32 11.92 -28.39
CA PRO A 256 -7.08 11.10 -27.45
C PRO A 256 -6.97 11.65 -26.02
N ASN A 257 -8.10 11.88 -25.36
CA ASN A 257 -8.17 12.39 -23.98
C ASN A 257 -8.99 11.44 -23.11
N PHE A 258 -8.54 11.20 -21.87
CA PHE A 258 -9.26 10.45 -20.85
C PHE A 258 -10.67 10.97 -20.57
N ASN A 259 -10.88 12.29 -20.55
CA ASN A 259 -12.21 12.86 -20.36
C ASN A 259 -13.15 12.53 -21.52
N TYR A 260 -12.61 12.41 -22.73
CA TYR A 260 -13.39 11.97 -23.89
C TYR A 260 -13.75 10.49 -23.80
N LEU A 261 -12.81 9.65 -23.35
CA LEU A 261 -13.06 8.24 -23.08
C LEU A 261 -14.16 8.06 -22.02
N ASP A 262 -14.08 8.77 -20.89
CA ASP A 262 -15.12 8.76 -19.85
C ASP A 262 -16.48 9.21 -20.39
N SER A 263 -16.51 10.25 -21.23
CA SER A 263 -17.77 10.75 -21.81
C SER A 263 -18.47 9.70 -22.68
N ILE A 264 -17.72 8.90 -23.45
CA ILE A 264 -18.28 7.82 -24.26
C ILE A 264 -18.87 6.74 -23.36
N ILE A 265 -18.09 6.28 -22.36
CA ILE A 265 -18.48 5.18 -21.50
C ILE A 265 -19.67 5.58 -20.61
N THR A 266 -19.66 6.80 -20.08
CA THR A 266 -20.77 7.37 -19.31
C THR A 266 -22.03 7.57 -20.16
N ASP A 267 -21.91 7.95 -21.44
CA ASP A 267 -23.05 8.03 -22.36
C ASP A 267 -23.66 6.63 -22.61
N TRP A 268 -22.83 5.61 -22.80
CA TRP A 268 -23.32 4.23 -22.93
C TRP A 268 -24.02 3.74 -21.66
N HIS A 269 -23.49 4.08 -20.49
CA HIS A 269 -24.10 3.72 -19.21
C HIS A 269 -25.46 4.41 -19.02
N LYS A 270 -25.57 5.71 -19.35
CA LYS A 270 -26.84 6.46 -19.31
C LYS A 270 -27.93 5.87 -20.20
N ASN A 271 -27.53 5.23 -21.31
CA ASN A 271 -28.46 4.54 -22.21
C ASN A 271 -28.64 3.06 -21.86
N SER A 272 -28.15 2.60 -20.69
CA SER A 272 -28.22 1.22 -20.20
C SER A 272 -27.63 0.18 -21.15
N LEU A 273 -26.66 0.57 -21.99
CA LEU A 273 -26.04 -0.31 -22.97
C LEU A 273 -24.92 -1.09 -22.28
N LYS A 274 -25.08 -2.40 -22.10
CA LYS A 274 -24.10 -3.25 -21.41
C LYS A 274 -23.38 -4.23 -22.34
N THR A 275 -23.96 -4.57 -23.48
CA THR A 275 -23.39 -5.55 -24.42
C THR A 275 -22.80 -4.89 -25.67
N LYS A 276 -21.84 -5.56 -26.31
CA LYS A 276 -21.25 -5.11 -27.59
C LYS A 276 -22.33 -4.92 -28.67
N GLU A 277 -23.34 -5.77 -28.66
CA GLU A 277 -24.44 -5.78 -29.62
C GLU A 277 -25.34 -4.56 -29.43
N ASP A 278 -25.73 -4.25 -28.19
CA ASP A 278 -26.52 -3.07 -27.86
C ASP A 278 -25.79 -1.77 -28.26
N ILE A 279 -24.48 -1.72 -28.03
CA ILE A 279 -23.67 -0.56 -28.41
C ILE A 279 -23.59 -0.44 -29.93
N ALA A 280 -23.44 -1.54 -30.67
CA ALA A 280 -23.43 -1.51 -32.14
C ALA A 280 -24.77 -1.00 -32.70
N VAL A 281 -25.90 -1.47 -32.16
CA VAL A 281 -27.25 -1.04 -32.57
C VAL A 281 -27.46 0.44 -32.23
N TYR A 282 -27.10 0.87 -31.02
CA TYR A 282 -27.20 2.28 -30.61
C TYR A 282 -26.38 3.20 -31.50
N GLU A 283 -25.16 2.79 -31.87
CA GLU A 283 -24.26 3.59 -32.69
C GLU A 283 -24.71 3.69 -34.15
N THR A 284 -25.28 2.62 -34.71
CA THR A 284 -25.90 2.69 -36.05
C THR A 284 -27.12 3.59 -36.05
N ALA A 285 -27.95 3.56 -34.99
CA ALA A 285 -29.08 4.46 -34.82
C ALA A 285 -28.66 5.93 -34.64
N ARG A 286 -27.58 6.18 -33.88
CA ARG A 286 -27.03 7.52 -33.68
C ARG A 286 -26.47 8.10 -34.98
N ARG A 287 -25.69 7.33 -35.75
CA ARG A 287 -25.20 7.75 -37.08
C ARG A 287 -26.33 8.14 -38.04
N LYS A 288 -27.43 7.37 -38.07
CA LYS A 288 -28.63 7.68 -38.88
C LYS A 288 -29.33 8.97 -38.43
N LYS A 289 -29.37 9.25 -37.12
CA LYS A 289 -29.92 10.53 -36.60
C LYS A 289 -29.04 11.73 -36.94
N THR A 290 -27.71 11.59 -36.92
CA THR A 290 -26.80 12.68 -37.29
C THR A 290 -26.84 12.98 -38.79
N SER A 291 -26.95 11.95 -39.65
CA SER A 291 -27.07 12.14 -41.10
C SER A 291 -28.38 12.81 -41.51
N ASN A 292 -29.49 12.52 -40.82
CA ASN A 292 -30.79 13.17 -41.06
C ASN A 292 -30.85 14.63 -40.55
N LYS A 293 -29.96 15.03 -39.64
CA LYS A 293 -29.87 16.42 -39.16
C LYS A 293 -29.04 17.31 -40.09
N THR A 294 -28.10 16.74 -40.85
CA THR A 294 -27.37 17.46 -41.90
C THR A 294 -28.15 17.60 -43.21
N SER A 295 -29.13 16.73 -43.49
CA SER A 295 -30.01 16.87 -44.66
C SER A 295 -31.17 17.85 -44.47
N SER A 296 -31.50 18.24 -43.23
CA SER A 296 -32.58 19.19 -42.92
C SER A 296 -32.12 20.64 -42.69
N VAL A 297 -30.81 20.93 -42.75
CA VAL A 297 -30.24 22.30 -42.65
C VAL A 297 -29.69 22.79 -43.99
N ALA A 298 -29.90 22.05 -45.08
CA ALA A 298 -29.57 22.49 -46.43
C ALA A 298 -30.64 23.41 -47.08
N SER A 299 -31.45 24.11 -46.28
CA SER A 299 -32.29 25.21 -46.78
C SER A 299 -31.52 26.52 -46.70
N ALA A 300 -30.96 26.91 -47.86
CA ALA A 300 -30.53 28.26 -48.23
C ALA A 300 -29.58 28.98 -47.26
N ALA A 301 -28.28 28.71 -47.38
CA ALA A 301 -27.26 29.65 -46.94
C ALA A 301 -27.37 30.93 -47.79
N VAL A 302 -28.05 31.95 -47.26
CA VAL A 302 -28.03 33.31 -47.80
C VAL A 302 -26.59 33.84 -47.67
N PRO A 303 -25.93 34.30 -48.76
CA PRO A 303 -24.56 34.78 -48.68
C PRO A 303 -24.52 36.08 -47.83
N GLN A 304 -23.79 36.05 -46.72
CA GLN A 304 -23.47 37.24 -45.89
C GLN A 304 -22.44 38.18 -46.56
N ARG A 305 -22.61 38.48 -47.86
CA ARG A 305 -21.90 39.58 -48.53
C ARG A 305 -22.90 40.67 -48.82
N GLY A 306 -23.12 41.55 -47.84
CA GLY A 306 -24.00 42.73 -48.04
C GLY A 306 -24.58 43.34 -46.77
N ASN A 307 -24.44 42.70 -45.59
CA ASN A 307 -25.07 43.18 -44.36
C ASN A 307 -24.25 44.23 -43.58
N PHE A 308 -23.52 45.10 -44.28
CA PHE A 308 -22.81 46.23 -43.67
C PHE A 308 -23.52 47.52 -44.06
N GLU A 309 -24.11 48.22 -43.08
CA GLU A 309 -24.49 49.61 -43.26
C GLU A 309 -23.20 50.44 -43.36
N GLN A 310 -22.93 50.99 -44.55
CA GLN A 310 -21.86 51.96 -44.72
C GLN A 310 -22.20 53.21 -43.90
N ARG A 311 -21.28 53.61 -43.01
CA ARG A 311 -21.39 54.90 -42.31
C ARG A 311 -21.43 56.02 -43.34
N LYS A 312 -22.48 56.84 -43.29
CA LYS A 312 -22.54 58.11 -44.00
C LYS A 312 -21.71 59.12 -43.21
N TYR A 313 -20.63 59.62 -43.81
CA TYR A 313 -19.87 60.72 -43.24
C TYR A 313 -20.49 62.02 -43.72
N GLU A 314 -20.77 62.94 -42.80
CA GLU A 314 -21.19 64.29 -43.17
C GLU A 314 -19.98 65.13 -43.59
N ASP A 315 -20.20 66.07 -44.51
CA ASP A 315 -19.14 66.90 -45.10
C ASP A 315 -18.30 67.65 -44.05
N GLY A 316 -18.89 67.97 -42.89
CA GLY A 316 -18.17 68.58 -41.77
C GLY A 316 -17.09 67.68 -41.16
N TYR A 317 -17.29 66.36 -41.10
CA TYR A 317 -16.27 65.41 -40.66
C TYR A 317 -15.13 65.32 -41.67
N LEU A 318 -15.45 65.37 -42.96
CA LEU A 318 -14.48 65.32 -44.04
C LEU A 318 -13.58 66.57 -44.04
N ASN A 319 -14.16 67.75 -43.80
CA ASN A 319 -13.40 69.00 -43.71
C ASN A 319 -12.50 69.08 -42.48
N SER A 320 -12.91 68.47 -41.35
CA SER A 320 -12.08 68.41 -40.12
C SER A 320 -10.77 67.63 -40.30
N LEU A 321 -10.67 66.78 -41.33
CA LEU A 321 -9.45 66.04 -41.66
C LEU A 321 -8.43 66.86 -42.44
N TYR A 322 -8.84 67.99 -43.05
CA TYR A 322 -7.98 68.82 -43.89
C TYR A 322 -7.60 70.17 -43.25
N GLU A 323 -8.21 70.58 -42.13
CA GLU A 323 -7.89 71.84 -41.45
C GLU A 323 -6.58 71.82 -40.61
N ASN A 324 -5.85 70.70 -40.61
CA ASN A 324 -4.51 70.61 -39.99
C ASN A 324 -3.42 70.13 -40.98
N ALA A 325 -3.48 70.61 -42.23
CA ALA A 325 -2.41 70.43 -43.22
C ALA A 325 -1.66 71.74 -43.50
#